data_AF-W5LMS8-F1
#
_entry.id   AF-W5LMS8-F1
#
_cell.length_a   1.000
_cell.length_b   1.000
_cell.length_c   1.000
_cell.angle_alpha   90.00
_cell.angle_beta   90.00
_cell.angle_gamma   90.00
#
_symmetry.space_group_name_H-M   'P 1'
#
loop_
_entity.id
_entity.type
_entity.pdbx_description
1 polymer ?
#
loop_
_entity_poly.entity_id
_entity_poly.type
_entity_poly.pdbx_seq_one_letter_code
_entity_poly.pdbx_strand_id
1 'polypeptide(L)'
;MSIKEDGHLPPLPAPERTFPGKGVQWQVKPVSVLVRVSFLRTYTNTDLPWNSLFYICQCKMMYNFFQSKDADKPGYLSTWPAHASSQTVQQKYPLSGLNRHHGCSDEFGGRATKPRFLEQLQSYLKRELTALDTLSPKLQERKLQVYQEVFDSLIEEFTTYKPLLSTIKNEYDITLAYLQEQIRELKPLRSQLVLLSEQCDKKVLELRKNERAEIRALKQERQHFQQVIEGMREQQRALETQVYHLQEELAAQYLQYRDECDARKLLIAKISSMSYNTEEEPDGDYNEVQSEDPVTVKLALKVCREDLTRAQVELNRLHAEYGEVVPHRDWENLDHMYKENLLQLETLQSDFNQMKSEYDILLDEHRKVSLQKDNLQRELDVFQEASTPRPHWEQCADVLGGRERWSEIFEGQSSKKRLEVLLEELNSMGMEQKDFFPGMGTSSNVPIYLRYEGQLKNLRLNKADVVRIIKDIWREKAFEDEKVVCNGKMPTTFYSPILGKKI
;
A
#
# COMPACT_ATOMS: atom_id res chain seq x y z
N MET A 1 -32.18 79.02 -3.97
CA MET A 1 -30.93 79.60 -4.51
C MET A 1 -30.13 78.47 -5.13
N SER A 2 -30.14 78.41 -6.45
CA SER A 2 -29.26 77.54 -7.25
C SER A 2 -27.85 78.10 -7.26
N ILE A 3 -26.84 77.24 -7.15
CA ILE A 3 -25.58 77.39 -7.90
C ILE A 3 -25.20 76.00 -8.44
N LYS A 4 -24.84 76.00 -9.71
CA LYS A 4 -24.62 74.88 -10.61
C LYS A 4 -23.13 74.83 -10.96
N GLU A 5 -22.63 73.60 -11.08
CA GLU A 5 -21.71 73.09 -12.11
C GLU A 5 -20.21 73.46 -12.20
N ASP A 6 -19.49 72.38 -12.48
CA ASP A 6 -18.32 72.20 -13.36
C ASP A 6 -16.88 72.27 -12.83
N GLY A 7 -16.19 71.12 -12.99
CA GLY A 7 -14.76 70.95 -12.77
C GLY A 7 -14.30 69.53 -13.13
N HIS A 8 -14.22 69.25 -14.43
CA HIS A 8 -13.58 68.05 -15.00
C HIS A 8 -12.06 68.29 -15.12
N LEU A 9 -11.21 67.38 -14.61
CA LEU A 9 -9.75 67.33 -14.81
C LEU A 9 -9.21 65.93 -14.38
N PRO A 10 -8.02 65.49 -14.83
CA PRO A 10 -7.77 64.30 -15.65
C PRO A 10 -7.17 63.10 -14.86
N PRO A 11 -6.99 61.90 -15.47
CA PRO A 11 -6.47 60.74 -14.75
C PRO A 11 -4.96 60.87 -14.51
N LEU A 12 -4.54 60.60 -13.27
CA LEU A 12 -3.13 60.51 -12.86
C LEU A 12 -2.57 59.08 -13.10
N PRO A 13 -1.25 58.96 -13.34
CA PRO A 13 -0.64 57.83 -14.02
C PRO A 13 -0.39 56.62 -13.10
N ALA A 14 -0.33 55.44 -13.73
CA ALA A 14 0.01 54.18 -13.08
C ALA A 14 1.44 54.20 -12.50
N PRO A 15 1.67 53.64 -11.30
CA PRO A 15 3.02 53.35 -10.84
C PRO A 15 3.52 52.03 -11.44
N GLU A 16 4.52 52.14 -12.31
CA GLU A 16 5.43 51.05 -12.66
C GLU A 16 6.00 50.42 -11.39
N ARG A 17 5.76 49.12 -11.18
CA ARG A 17 6.59 48.29 -10.32
C ARG A 17 7.35 47.29 -11.17
N THR A 18 8.63 47.61 -11.30
CA THR A 18 9.71 46.79 -11.79
C THR A 18 9.75 45.42 -11.09
N PHE A 19 9.74 44.37 -11.91
CA PHE A 19 10.07 43.00 -11.54
C PHE A 19 11.58 42.88 -11.24
N PRO A 20 11.99 42.26 -10.12
CA PRO A 20 13.22 41.49 -10.08
C PRO A 20 12.89 40.04 -10.43
N GLY A 21 13.27 39.62 -11.63
CA GLY A 21 13.22 38.23 -12.06
C GLY A 21 14.07 37.34 -11.16
N LYS A 22 13.42 36.38 -10.51
CA LYS A 22 14.02 35.10 -10.12
C LYS A 22 13.07 34.00 -10.57
N GLY A 23 13.44 33.32 -11.64
CA GLY A 23 12.75 32.12 -12.10
C GLY A 23 12.82 31.06 -11.00
N VAL A 24 11.68 30.78 -10.38
CA VAL A 24 11.49 29.58 -9.58
C VAL A 24 10.90 28.53 -10.51
N GLN A 25 11.74 27.58 -10.90
CA GLN A 25 11.37 26.41 -11.65
C GLN A 25 10.45 25.54 -10.78
N TRP A 26 9.15 25.54 -11.07
CA TRP A 26 8.21 24.61 -10.43
C TRP A 26 8.52 23.19 -10.90
N GLN A 27 9.26 22.42 -10.10
CA GLN A 27 9.24 20.97 -10.22
C GLN A 27 7.93 20.44 -9.64
N VAL A 28 7.03 20.05 -10.52
CA VAL A 28 5.87 19.22 -10.19
C VAL A 28 6.38 17.88 -9.64
N LYS A 29 6.22 17.66 -8.34
CA LYS A 29 6.38 16.33 -7.73
C LYS A 29 5.00 15.66 -7.69
N PRO A 30 4.86 14.38 -8.07
CA PRO A 30 3.58 13.70 -8.05
C PRO A 30 3.08 13.54 -6.61
N VAL A 31 1.88 14.04 -6.36
CA VAL A 31 1.10 13.80 -5.14
C VAL A 31 0.79 12.31 -5.09
N SER A 32 1.29 11.63 -4.07
CA SER A 32 0.91 10.25 -3.76
C SER A 32 -0.51 10.29 -3.20
N VAL A 33 -1.49 9.85 -3.99
CA VAL A 33 -2.87 9.67 -3.53
C VAL A 33 -2.89 8.50 -2.55
N LEU A 34 -2.85 8.80 -1.25
CA LEU A 34 -3.20 7.85 -0.21
C LEU A 34 -4.72 7.88 -0.04
N VAL A 35 -5.40 6.85 -0.52
CA VAL A 35 -6.83 6.62 -0.31
C VAL A 35 -7.07 6.50 1.20
N ARG A 36 -7.56 7.58 1.83
CA ARG A 36 -8.12 7.53 3.18
C ARG A 36 -9.53 6.94 3.08
N VAL A 37 -9.68 5.70 3.49
CA VAL A 37 -11.00 5.12 3.79
C VAL A 37 -11.49 5.76 5.09
N SER A 38 -12.43 6.67 4.98
CA SER A 38 -13.13 7.27 6.13
C SER A 38 -14.17 6.28 6.64
N PHE A 39 -13.90 5.63 7.78
CA PHE A 39 -14.93 4.87 8.50
C PHE A 39 -15.58 5.79 9.53
N LEU A 40 -16.77 6.31 9.20
CA LEU A 40 -17.68 6.95 10.16
C LEU A 40 -18.17 5.87 11.13
N ARG A 41 -17.84 5.99 12.43
CA ARG A 41 -18.50 5.23 13.48
C ARG A 41 -19.07 6.19 14.51
N THR A 42 -20.40 6.25 14.54
CA THR A 42 -21.20 6.88 15.57
C THR A 42 -20.89 6.24 16.92
N TYR A 43 -20.61 7.07 17.93
CA TYR A 43 -20.44 6.64 19.31
C TYR A 43 -21.76 6.85 20.07
N THR A 44 -22.36 5.76 20.52
CA THR A 44 -23.30 5.77 21.65
C THR A 44 -22.57 5.27 22.89
N ASN A 45 -22.77 6.00 23.99
CA ASN A 45 -22.30 5.70 25.35
C ASN A 45 -22.65 4.27 25.77
N THR A 46 -21.70 3.55 26.37
CA THR A 46 -21.89 2.70 27.56
C THR A 46 -20.54 2.21 28.07
N ASP A 47 -20.45 2.15 29.40
CA ASP A 47 -19.28 1.90 30.22
C ASP A 47 -18.68 0.49 30.13
N LEU A 48 -17.42 0.42 30.62
CA LEU A 48 -16.65 -0.73 31.15
C LEU A 48 -15.52 -1.32 30.28
N PRO A 49 -14.42 -1.80 30.92
CA PRO A 49 -13.07 -1.44 30.54
C PRO A 49 -12.24 -2.66 30.15
N TRP A 50 -12.05 -2.91 28.87
CA TRP A 50 -11.08 -3.89 28.38
C TRP A 50 -10.65 -3.49 26.97
N ASN A 51 -9.66 -2.60 26.83
CA ASN A 51 -9.02 -2.35 25.52
C ASN A 51 -7.64 -1.70 25.63
N SER A 52 -6.82 -2.10 26.61
CA SER A 52 -5.40 -1.72 26.64
C SER A 52 -4.46 -2.76 25.99
N LEU A 53 -4.95 -3.94 25.60
CA LEU A 53 -4.09 -5.01 25.09
C LEU A 53 -4.13 -5.24 23.57
N PHE A 54 -5.03 -4.59 22.82
CA PHE A 54 -5.07 -4.77 21.36
C PHE A 54 -4.23 -3.74 20.58
N TYR A 55 -3.87 -2.61 21.19
CA TYR A 55 -3.06 -1.57 20.54
C TYR A 55 -1.55 -1.65 20.84
N ILE A 56 -1.13 -2.51 21.77
CA ILE A 56 0.29 -2.69 22.11
C ILE A 56 0.95 -3.80 21.26
N CYS A 57 0.17 -4.68 20.62
CA CYS A 57 0.73 -5.79 19.83
C CYS A 57 1.08 -5.41 18.38
N GLN A 58 0.58 -4.29 17.84
CA GLN A 58 0.88 -3.86 16.46
C GLN A 58 1.98 -2.79 16.36
N CYS A 59 2.28 -2.06 17.45
CA CYS A 59 3.41 -1.12 17.47
C CYS A 59 4.75 -1.78 17.89
N LYS A 60 4.72 -3.00 18.48
CA LYS A 60 5.92 -3.76 18.86
C LYS A 60 6.61 -4.45 17.65
N MET A 61 5.88 -4.67 16.55
CA MET A 61 6.41 -5.31 15.33
C MET A 61 7.11 -4.33 14.38
N MET A 62 6.86 -3.03 14.49
CA MET A 62 7.48 -2.03 13.59
C MET A 62 8.63 -1.23 14.22
N TYR A 63 8.78 -1.26 15.56
CA TYR A 63 9.83 -0.50 16.25
C TYR A 63 11.13 -1.31 16.51
N ASN A 64 11.15 -2.61 16.21
CA ASN A 64 12.35 -3.45 16.36
C ASN A 64 13.25 -3.49 15.11
N PHE A 65 12.93 -2.70 14.07
CA PHE A 65 13.64 -2.76 12.79
C PHE A 65 14.64 -1.62 12.55
N PHE A 66 14.72 -0.58 13.40
CA PHE A 66 15.68 0.52 13.20
C PHE A 66 16.27 1.07 14.52
N GLN A 67 17.59 0.91 14.68
CA GLN A 67 18.55 1.45 15.67
C GLN A 67 18.59 0.72 17.03
N SER A 68 19.57 -0.15 17.38
CA SER A 68 21.06 -0.17 17.33
C SER A 68 21.69 0.12 18.71
N LYS A 69 22.51 -0.81 19.24
CA LYS A 69 23.94 -0.57 19.54
C LYS A 69 24.69 -1.79 20.10
N ASP A 70 25.77 -2.11 19.40
CA ASP A 70 27.13 -2.51 19.82
C ASP A 70 27.33 -3.63 20.88
N ALA A 71 27.77 -4.79 20.38
CA ALA A 71 28.86 -5.56 21.00
C ALA A 71 29.62 -6.34 19.90
N ASP A 72 30.94 -6.21 19.93
CA ASP A 72 31.93 -6.69 18.97
C ASP A 72 31.73 -8.11 18.43
N LYS A 73 31.83 -8.27 17.09
CA LYS A 73 32.50 -9.36 16.35
C LYS A 73 32.20 -9.28 14.84
N PRO A 74 33.21 -9.42 13.95
CA PRO A 74 32.97 -9.43 12.51
C PRO A 74 32.51 -10.84 12.07
N GLY A 75 31.22 -10.99 11.78
CA GLY A 75 30.60 -12.26 11.40
C GLY A 75 29.86 -12.18 10.06
N TYR A 76 30.57 -12.57 9.00
CA TYR A 76 30.08 -13.42 7.90
C TYR A 76 28.77 -13.03 7.17
N LEU A 77 28.91 -12.31 6.05
CA LEU A 77 27.91 -12.26 4.99
C LEU A 77 27.90 -13.61 4.23
N SER A 78 26.82 -14.34 4.39
CA SER A 78 26.48 -15.58 3.68
C SER A 78 26.38 -15.37 2.17
N THR A 79 27.26 -16.05 1.42
CA THR A 79 27.19 -16.19 -0.03
C THR A 79 27.11 -17.68 -0.35
N TRP A 80 26.06 -18.12 -1.04
CA TRP A 80 26.00 -19.42 -1.73
C TRP A 80 25.50 -19.19 -3.17
N PRO A 81 25.82 -20.09 -4.14
CA PRO A 81 26.58 -21.32 -3.96
C PRO A 81 27.86 -21.39 -4.81
N ALA A 82 28.98 -21.75 -4.19
CA ALA A 82 30.16 -22.26 -4.90
C ALA A 82 30.57 -23.60 -4.28
N HIS A 83 30.07 -24.69 -4.87
CA HIS A 83 30.74 -25.97 -4.76
C HIS A 83 32.02 -25.89 -5.60
N ALA A 84 33.16 -25.76 -4.93
CA ALA A 84 34.47 -26.30 -5.32
C ALA A 84 35.55 -25.47 -4.61
N SER A 85 35.90 -25.88 -3.40
CA SER A 85 37.19 -25.50 -2.83
C SER A 85 37.76 -26.72 -2.12
N SER A 86 38.72 -27.30 -2.81
CA SER A 86 39.65 -28.33 -2.41
C SER A 86 40.14 -28.12 -0.98
N GLN A 87 39.78 -29.01 -0.07
CA GLN A 87 40.54 -29.21 1.17
C GLN A 87 41.68 -30.18 0.87
N THR A 88 42.87 -29.63 0.72
CA THR A 88 44.12 -30.33 1.02
C THR A 88 44.34 -30.28 2.53
N VAL A 89 44.15 -31.40 3.23
CA VAL A 89 44.86 -31.70 4.48
C VAL A 89 45.30 -33.16 4.45
N GLN A 90 46.62 -33.34 4.49
CA GLN A 90 47.31 -34.61 4.67
C GLN A 90 46.91 -35.27 5.99
N GLN A 91 46.75 -36.60 6.03
CA GLN A 91 47.63 -37.47 6.83
C GLN A 91 47.27 -38.97 6.76
N LYS A 92 48.34 -39.76 6.53
CA LYS A 92 48.67 -41.10 7.06
C LYS A 92 47.84 -42.33 6.62
N TYR A 93 48.48 -43.19 5.81
CA TYR A 93 48.18 -44.62 5.70
C TYR A 93 48.66 -45.40 6.95
N PRO A 94 48.14 -46.63 7.22
CA PRO A 94 48.69 -47.82 6.53
C PRO A 94 47.67 -48.88 6.06
N LEU A 95 47.96 -49.42 4.87
CA LEU A 95 47.87 -50.81 4.40
C LEU A 95 46.58 -51.67 4.50
N SER A 96 46.10 -52.10 3.31
CA SER A 96 45.60 -53.43 2.88
C SER A 96 44.57 -53.17 1.78
N GLY A 97 44.68 -53.64 0.54
CA GLY A 97 45.15 -54.92 0.04
C GLY A 97 44.00 -55.48 -0.80
N LEU A 98 43.99 -55.24 -2.11
CA LEU A 98 43.52 -56.23 -3.08
C LEU A 98 43.95 -55.86 -4.51
N ASN A 99 44.60 -56.85 -5.09
CA ASN A 99 45.11 -56.97 -6.44
C ASN A 99 43.97 -57.01 -7.48
N ARG A 100 44.14 -56.35 -8.62
CA ARG A 100 43.69 -56.88 -9.92
C ARG A 100 44.47 -56.26 -11.09
N HIS A 101 45.27 -57.12 -11.69
CA HIS A 101 46.02 -57.01 -12.93
C HIS A 101 45.24 -56.45 -14.12
N HIS A 102 45.90 -55.64 -14.94
CA HIS A 102 46.02 -55.86 -16.39
C HIS A 102 47.32 -55.22 -16.89
N GLY A 103 48.13 -56.01 -17.62
CA GLY A 103 49.53 -55.72 -17.89
C GLY A 103 49.82 -55.13 -19.27
N CYS A 104 51.03 -54.60 -19.39
CA CYS A 104 51.85 -54.64 -20.60
C CYS A 104 53.31 -54.47 -20.15
N SER A 105 54.16 -55.46 -20.43
CA SER A 105 55.60 -55.43 -20.15
C SER A 105 56.31 -54.46 -21.07
N ASP A 106 57.24 -53.67 -20.56
CA ASP A 106 58.67 -53.91 -20.82
C ASP A 106 59.57 -53.04 -19.95
N GLU A 107 60.76 -53.57 -19.72
CA GLU A 107 61.83 -53.14 -18.83
C GLU A 107 62.40 -51.75 -19.22
N PHE A 108 62.90 -50.96 -18.23
CA PHE A 108 64.13 -50.12 -18.25
C PHE A 108 64.11 -48.97 -17.20
N GLY A 109 65.17 -48.90 -16.38
CA GLY A 109 65.69 -47.67 -15.72
C GLY A 109 64.97 -47.23 -14.43
N GLY A 110 65.57 -47.28 -13.24
CA GLY A 110 66.71 -46.45 -12.86
C GLY A 110 66.21 -45.10 -12.31
N ARG A 111 66.63 -44.68 -11.11
CA ARG A 111 66.27 -43.37 -10.52
C ARG A 111 66.46 -42.25 -11.55
N ALA A 112 65.39 -41.78 -12.16
CA ALA A 112 65.44 -40.61 -13.02
C ALA A 112 65.75 -39.40 -12.15
N THR A 113 66.98 -38.92 -12.20
CA THR A 113 67.35 -37.59 -11.71
C THR A 113 66.35 -36.58 -12.31
N LYS A 114 65.81 -35.70 -11.47
CA LYS A 114 64.89 -34.65 -11.94
C LYS A 114 65.53 -33.92 -13.14
N PRO A 115 64.78 -33.66 -14.22
CA PRO A 115 65.27 -32.87 -15.33
C PRO A 115 65.79 -31.52 -14.83
N ARG A 116 67.00 -31.12 -15.24
CA ARG A 116 67.64 -29.89 -14.74
C ARG A 116 66.79 -28.64 -14.95
N PHE A 117 66.00 -28.60 -16.03
CA PHE A 117 65.08 -27.51 -16.33
C PHE A 117 63.96 -27.37 -15.30
N LEU A 118 63.39 -28.49 -14.85
CA LEU A 118 62.33 -28.49 -13.83
C LEU A 118 62.86 -28.03 -12.46
N GLU A 119 64.13 -28.32 -12.15
CA GLU A 119 64.80 -27.79 -10.95
C GLU A 119 65.03 -26.28 -11.04
N GLN A 120 65.40 -25.78 -12.23
CA GLN A 120 65.57 -24.36 -12.49
C GLN A 120 64.23 -23.60 -12.37
N LEU A 121 63.15 -24.06 -12.99
CA LEU A 121 61.81 -23.46 -12.85
C LEU A 121 61.31 -23.50 -11.40
N GLN A 122 61.52 -24.60 -10.67
CA GLN A 122 61.14 -24.68 -9.26
C GLN A 122 61.95 -23.73 -8.37
N SER A 123 63.24 -23.54 -8.65
CA SER A 123 64.07 -22.59 -7.91
C SER A 123 63.70 -21.13 -8.21
N TYR A 124 63.37 -20.82 -9.47
CA TYR A 124 62.87 -19.51 -9.90
C TYR A 124 61.52 -19.19 -9.26
N LEU A 125 60.56 -20.10 -9.34
CA LEU A 125 59.23 -19.95 -8.74
C LEU A 125 59.33 -19.71 -7.22
N LYS A 126 60.16 -20.47 -6.52
CA LYS A 126 60.35 -20.31 -5.07
C LYS A 126 60.94 -18.94 -4.73
N ARG A 127 61.96 -18.50 -5.47
CA ARG A 127 62.63 -17.21 -5.24
C ARG A 127 61.67 -16.04 -5.47
N GLU A 128 60.94 -16.05 -6.59
CA GLU A 128 59.97 -15.00 -6.91
C GLU A 128 58.80 -14.97 -5.93
N LEU A 129 58.25 -16.14 -5.53
CA LEU A 129 57.20 -16.18 -4.50
C LEU A 129 57.67 -15.69 -3.12
N THR A 130 58.93 -15.95 -2.74
CA THR A 130 59.50 -15.42 -1.49
C THR A 130 59.81 -13.93 -1.54
N ALA A 131 59.98 -13.36 -2.72
CA ALA A 131 60.23 -11.94 -2.92
C ALA A 131 58.93 -11.08 -2.90
N LEU A 132 57.76 -11.72 -3.00
CA LEU A 132 56.47 -11.02 -2.98
C LEU A 132 56.07 -10.57 -1.56
N ASP A 133 55.75 -9.29 -1.43
CA ASP A 133 55.31 -8.69 -0.17
C ASP A 133 53.87 -9.09 0.21
N THR A 134 53.72 -9.73 1.37
CA THR A 134 52.49 -10.41 1.82
C THR A 134 51.36 -9.46 2.19
N LEU A 135 51.65 -8.17 2.39
CA LEU A 135 50.65 -7.15 2.76
C LEU A 135 50.03 -6.41 1.57
N SER A 136 50.50 -6.65 0.34
CA SER A 136 50.01 -5.88 -0.81
C SER A 136 48.61 -6.36 -1.28
N PRO A 137 47.65 -5.44 -1.54
CA PRO A 137 46.31 -5.81 -2.02
C PRO A 137 46.31 -6.43 -3.43
N LYS A 138 47.44 -6.34 -4.15
CA LYS A 138 47.68 -6.98 -5.46
C LYS A 138 48.50 -8.27 -5.35
N LEU A 139 48.68 -8.82 -4.15
CA LEU A 139 49.47 -10.03 -3.93
C LEU A 139 48.98 -11.20 -4.78
N GLN A 140 47.67 -11.37 -4.91
CA GLN A 140 47.07 -12.47 -5.67
C GLN A 140 47.30 -12.30 -7.19
N GLU A 141 47.22 -11.07 -7.70
CA GLU A 141 47.52 -10.74 -9.11
C GLU A 141 49.01 -10.96 -9.42
N ARG A 142 49.91 -10.53 -8.52
CA ARG A 142 51.36 -10.74 -8.68
C ARG A 142 51.77 -12.21 -8.56
N LYS A 143 51.15 -12.97 -7.66
CA LYS A 143 51.36 -14.42 -7.58
C LYS A 143 50.96 -15.09 -8.88
N LEU A 144 49.77 -14.76 -9.40
CA LEU A 144 49.26 -15.31 -10.65
C LEU A 144 50.21 -15.00 -11.82
N GLN A 145 50.77 -13.79 -11.86
CA GLN A 145 51.75 -13.38 -12.87
C GLN A 145 53.03 -14.24 -12.84
N VAL A 146 53.59 -14.49 -11.66
CA VAL A 146 54.78 -15.38 -11.51
C VAL A 146 54.46 -16.82 -11.95
N TYR A 147 53.25 -17.31 -11.65
CA TYR A 147 52.80 -18.62 -12.13
C TYR A 147 52.58 -18.66 -13.65
N GLN A 148 52.06 -17.57 -14.25
CA GLN A 148 51.92 -17.43 -15.70
C GLN A 148 53.28 -17.44 -16.40
N GLU A 149 54.27 -16.68 -15.91
CA GLU A 149 55.63 -16.62 -16.47
C GLU A 149 56.35 -17.98 -16.41
N VAL A 150 56.18 -18.72 -15.32
CA VAL A 150 56.70 -20.09 -15.17
C VAL A 150 55.98 -21.07 -16.09
N PHE A 151 54.67 -20.91 -16.28
CA PHE A 151 53.89 -21.75 -17.17
C PHE A 151 54.18 -21.47 -18.65
N ASP A 152 54.44 -20.21 -19.01
CA ASP A 152 54.91 -19.82 -20.35
C ASP A 152 56.27 -20.43 -20.64
N SER A 153 57.22 -20.31 -19.70
CA SER A 153 58.53 -20.95 -19.81
C SER A 153 58.43 -22.47 -19.96
N LEU A 154 57.49 -23.11 -19.26
CA LEU A 154 57.23 -24.55 -19.35
C LEU A 154 56.64 -24.93 -20.72
N ILE A 155 55.69 -24.15 -21.24
CA ILE A 155 55.05 -24.41 -22.55
C ILE A 155 56.06 -24.23 -23.68
N GLU A 156 57.00 -23.28 -23.57
CA GLU A 156 58.02 -23.06 -24.59
C GLU A 156 58.95 -24.26 -24.81
N GLU A 157 59.21 -25.06 -23.77
CA GLU A 157 60.10 -26.22 -23.82
C GLU A 157 59.43 -27.46 -24.43
N PHE A 158 58.10 -27.55 -24.42
CA PHE A 158 57.36 -28.63 -25.07
C PHE A 158 57.20 -28.35 -26.56
N THR A 159 57.89 -29.09 -27.44
CA THR A 159 57.85 -28.84 -28.89
C THR A 159 56.62 -29.44 -29.59
N THR A 160 56.13 -30.60 -29.14
CA THR A 160 55.02 -31.33 -29.79
C THR A 160 53.64 -30.91 -29.27
N TYR A 161 53.54 -30.60 -27.98
CA TYR A 161 52.28 -30.25 -27.32
C TYR A 161 52.06 -28.74 -27.14
N LYS A 162 53.03 -27.91 -27.56
CA LYS A 162 52.99 -26.44 -27.50
C LYS A 162 51.66 -25.86 -27.95
N PRO A 163 51.14 -26.20 -29.15
CA PRO A 163 49.96 -25.52 -29.70
C PRO A 163 48.74 -25.74 -28.82
N LEU A 164 48.55 -26.97 -28.33
CA LEU A 164 47.41 -27.32 -27.47
C LEU A 164 47.50 -26.62 -26.12
N LEU A 165 48.66 -26.64 -25.47
CA LEU A 165 48.84 -25.99 -24.16
C LEU A 165 48.73 -24.46 -24.25
N SER A 166 49.24 -23.85 -25.33
CA SER A 166 49.05 -22.43 -25.62
C SER A 166 47.59 -22.08 -25.87
N THR A 167 46.82 -22.89 -26.61
CA THR A 167 45.38 -22.68 -26.79
C THR A 167 44.64 -22.74 -25.46
N ILE A 168 44.91 -23.76 -24.63
CA ILE A 168 44.28 -23.90 -23.32
C ILE A 168 44.62 -22.70 -22.43
N LYS A 169 45.90 -22.29 -22.38
CA LYS A 169 46.33 -21.11 -21.62
C LYS A 169 45.65 -19.83 -22.10
N ASN A 170 45.59 -19.63 -23.42
CA ASN A 170 44.96 -18.46 -24.03
C ASN A 170 43.48 -18.33 -23.66
N GLU A 171 42.71 -19.43 -23.62
CA GLU A 171 41.32 -19.39 -23.15
C GLU A 171 41.19 -18.98 -21.68
N TYR A 172 42.08 -19.45 -20.81
CA TYR A 172 42.11 -19.01 -19.41
C TYR A 172 42.53 -17.54 -19.27
N ASP A 173 43.52 -17.09 -20.04
CA ASP A 173 43.98 -15.70 -20.02
C ASP A 173 42.88 -14.74 -20.53
N ILE A 174 42.13 -15.13 -21.57
CA ILE A 174 40.97 -14.38 -22.09
C ILE A 174 39.85 -14.32 -21.04
N THR A 175 39.49 -15.44 -20.42
CA THR A 175 38.43 -15.48 -19.40
C THR A 175 38.79 -14.71 -18.14
N LEU A 176 40.06 -14.74 -17.71
CA LEU A 176 40.55 -13.93 -16.59
C LEU A 176 40.48 -12.43 -16.90
N ALA A 177 40.88 -12.01 -18.10
CA ALA A 177 40.77 -10.63 -18.54
C ALA A 177 39.30 -10.16 -18.56
N TYR A 178 38.40 -11.00 -19.05
CA TYR A 178 36.95 -10.74 -19.04
C TYR A 178 36.40 -10.54 -17.61
N LEU A 179 36.75 -11.41 -16.67
CA LEU A 179 36.32 -11.29 -15.27
C LEU A 179 36.90 -10.05 -14.59
N GLN A 180 38.15 -9.69 -14.87
CA GLN A 180 38.76 -8.46 -14.36
C GLN A 180 38.05 -7.22 -14.88
N GLU A 181 37.63 -7.21 -16.15
CA GLU A 181 36.87 -6.09 -16.72
C GLU A 181 35.49 -5.96 -16.08
N GLN A 182 34.76 -7.07 -15.88
CA GLN A 182 33.50 -7.03 -15.12
C GLN A 182 33.68 -6.49 -13.69
N ILE A 183 34.77 -6.85 -13.00
CA ILE A 183 35.07 -6.32 -11.66
C ILE A 183 35.34 -4.81 -11.72
N ARG A 184 35.98 -4.31 -12.78
CA ARG A 184 36.22 -2.88 -12.98
C ARG A 184 34.92 -2.12 -13.20
N GLU A 185 33.97 -2.66 -13.95
CA GLU A 185 32.64 -2.08 -14.17
C GLU A 185 31.78 -2.07 -12.90
N LEU A 186 31.89 -3.09 -12.05
CA LEU A 186 31.12 -3.19 -10.79
C LEU A 186 31.55 -2.15 -9.73
N LYS A 187 32.82 -1.71 -9.75
CA LYS A 187 33.34 -0.72 -8.78
C LYS A 187 32.62 0.64 -8.82
N PRO A 188 32.46 1.32 -9.97
CA PRO A 188 31.73 2.58 -10.01
C PRO A 188 30.25 2.40 -9.66
N LEU A 189 29.61 1.29 -10.03
CA LEU A 189 28.23 1.00 -9.63
C LEU A 189 28.08 0.94 -8.11
N ARG A 190 29.00 0.29 -7.40
CA ARG A 190 29.00 0.28 -5.92
C ARG A 190 29.15 1.68 -5.35
N SER A 191 29.99 2.52 -5.94
CA SER A 191 30.15 3.92 -5.49
C SER A 191 28.90 4.76 -5.72
N GLN A 192 28.22 4.58 -6.87
CA GLN A 192 26.96 5.25 -7.18
C GLN A 192 25.84 4.79 -6.23
N LEU A 193 25.80 3.50 -5.89
CA LEU A 193 24.83 2.96 -4.93
C LEU A 193 24.99 3.60 -3.55
N VAL A 194 26.22 3.78 -3.06
CA VAL A 194 26.48 4.46 -1.78
C VAL A 194 25.99 5.90 -1.84
N LEU A 195 26.30 6.64 -2.91
CA LEU A 195 25.85 8.03 -3.07
C LEU A 195 24.32 8.15 -3.12
N LEU A 196 23.64 7.26 -3.85
CA LEU A 196 22.18 7.21 -3.90
C LEU A 196 21.58 6.83 -2.53
N SER A 197 22.21 5.90 -1.79
CA SER A 197 21.80 5.57 -0.42
C SER A 197 21.86 6.79 0.49
N GLU A 198 22.97 7.54 0.46
CA GLU A 198 23.12 8.77 1.25
C GLU A 198 22.09 9.85 0.87
N GLN A 199 21.75 9.97 -0.42
CA GLN A 199 20.71 10.88 -0.88
C GLN A 199 19.32 10.48 -0.38
N CYS A 200 19.00 9.18 -0.43
CA CYS A 200 17.77 8.64 0.14
C CYS A 200 17.70 8.90 1.65
N ASP A 201 18.78 8.65 2.39
CA ASP A 201 18.84 8.88 3.84
C ASP A 201 18.63 10.36 4.19
N LYS A 202 19.26 11.28 3.44
CA LYS A 202 19.04 12.73 3.58
C LYS A 202 17.57 13.10 3.37
N LYS A 203 16.95 12.57 2.30
CA LYS A 203 15.53 12.84 2.01
C LYS A 203 14.60 12.29 3.09
N VAL A 204 14.89 11.10 3.62
CA VAL A 204 14.14 10.51 4.74
C VAL A 204 14.27 11.37 6.00
N LEU A 205 15.47 11.88 6.29
CA LEU A 205 15.71 12.75 7.45
C LEU A 205 14.96 14.09 7.33
N GLU A 206 14.94 14.70 6.15
CA GLU A 206 14.20 15.93 5.87
C GLU A 206 12.69 15.73 6.05
N LEU A 207 12.13 14.66 5.47
CA LEU A 207 10.72 14.32 5.63
C LEU A 207 10.36 14.14 7.11
N ARG A 208 11.16 13.38 7.86
CA ARG A 208 10.95 13.21 9.32
C ARG A 208 11.05 14.53 10.09
N LYS A 209 11.91 15.46 9.65
CA LYS A 209 12.01 16.79 10.28
C LYS A 209 10.74 17.60 10.04
N ASN A 210 10.21 17.57 8.82
CA ASN A 210 8.98 18.27 8.43
C ASN A 210 7.77 17.69 9.14
N GLU A 211 7.60 16.36 9.13
CA GLU A 211 6.53 15.65 9.86
C GLU A 211 6.53 16.01 11.35
N ARG A 212 7.71 16.05 11.99
CA ARG A 212 7.81 16.47 13.40
C ARG A 212 7.42 17.92 13.62
N ALA A 213 7.68 18.82 12.67
CA ALA A 213 7.27 20.21 12.77
C ALA A 213 5.75 20.35 12.62
N GLU A 214 5.16 19.65 11.65
CA GLU A 214 3.72 19.60 11.42
C GLU A 214 2.97 19.02 12.63
N ILE A 215 3.44 17.89 13.18
CA ILE A 215 2.87 17.30 14.39
C ILE A 215 2.90 18.28 15.57
N ARG A 216 3.96 19.09 15.69
CA ARG A 216 4.03 20.11 16.74
C ARG A 216 3.02 21.24 16.52
N ALA A 217 2.90 21.74 15.29
CA ALA A 217 1.93 22.78 14.95
C ALA A 217 0.50 22.30 15.19
N LEU A 218 0.14 21.11 14.70
CA LEU A 218 -1.19 20.52 14.90
C LEU A 218 -1.49 20.28 16.39
N LYS A 219 -0.49 19.91 17.19
CA LYS A 219 -0.66 19.79 18.66
C LYS A 219 -0.96 21.13 19.32
N GLN A 220 -0.31 22.21 18.88
CA GLN A 220 -0.55 23.56 19.40
C GLN A 220 -1.95 24.05 19.03
N GLU A 221 -2.38 23.89 17.78
CA GLU A 221 -3.74 24.22 17.33
C GLU A 221 -4.80 23.43 18.10
N ARG A 222 -4.60 22.11 18.24
CA ARG A 222 -5.51 21.27 19.03
C ARG A 222 -5.62 21.77 20.47
N GLN A 223 -4.51 22.14 21.09
CA GLN A 223 -4.51 22.67 22.45
C GLN A 223 -5.25 24.02 22.52
N HIS A 224 -5.04 24.89 21.53
CA HIS A 224 -5.75 26.16 21.42
C HIS A 224 -7.26 25.95 21.29
N PHE A 225 -7.72 25.10 20.36
CA PHE A 225 -9.14 24.79 20.21
C PHE A 225 -9.73 24.17 21.48
N GLN A 226 -8.98 23.32 22.18
CA GLN A 226 -9.43 22.75 23.44
C GLN A 226 -9.63 23.82 24.52
N GLN A 227 -8.77 24.84 24.59
CA GLN A 227 -8.95 25.99 25.48
C GLN A 227 -10.18 26.82 25.13
N VAL A 228 -10.41 27.06 23.82
CA VAL A 228 -11.60 27.77 23.35
C VAL A 228 -12.89 27.02 23.71
N ILE A 229 -12.93 25.71 23.47
CA ILE A 229 -14.07 24.87 23.84
C ILE A 229 -14.33 24.94 25.34
N GLU A 230 -13.30 24.87 26.16
CA GLU A 230 -13.46 24.95 27.62
C GLU A 230 -13.98 26.33 28.04
N GLY A 231 -13.47 27.41 27.43
CA GLY A 231 -13.96 28.77 27.67
C GLY A 231 -15.44 28.92 27.30
N MET A 232 -15.86 28.41 26.14
CA MET A 232 -17.26 28.45 25.72
C MET A 232 -18.17 27.61 26.64
N ARG A 233 -17.69 26.46 27.13
CA ARG A 233 -18.42 25.64 28.10
C ARG A 233 -18.60 26.33 29.45
N GLU A 234 -17.59 27.07 29.91
CA GLU A 234 -17.69 27.87 31.13
C GLU A 234 -18.71 28.99 30.95
N GLN A 235 -18.67 29.71 29.82
CA GLN A 235 -19.68 30.73 29.49
C GLN A 235 -21.09 30.16 29.43
N GLN A 236 -21.26 28.99 28.82
CA GLN A 236 -22.55 28.29 28.78
C GLN A 236 -23.05 27.99 30.20
N ARG A 237 -22.21 27.42 31.07
CA ARG A 237 -22.57 27.13 32.47
C ARG A 237 -22.91 28.40 33.26
N ALA A 238 -22.19 29.48 33.05
CA ALA A 238 -22.46 30.77 33.69
C ALA A 238 -23.83 31.34 33.26
N LEU A 239 -24.13 31.29 31.95
CA LEU A 239 -25.43 31.72 31.41
C LEU A 239 -26.57 30.84 31.93
N GLU A 240 -26.40 29.52 31.95
CA GLU A 240 -27.39 28.58 32.50
C GLU A 240 -27.70 28.90 33.98
N THR A 241 -26.68 29.25 34.77
CA THR A 241 -26.85 29.65 36.17
C THR A 241 -27.65 30.94 36.29
N GLN A 242 -27.40 31.93 35.43
CA GLN A 242 -28.16 33.18 35.40
C GLN A 242 -29.62 32.95 35.01
N VAL A 243 -29.88 32.10 34.01
CA VAL A 243 -31.23 31.72 33.61
C VAL A 243 -31.97 31.05 34.76
N TYR A 244 -31.31 30.16 35.50
CA TYR A 244 -31.90 29.51 36.67
C TYR A 244 -32.29 30.53 37.74
N HIS A 245 -31.40 31.48 38.07
CA HIS A 245 -31.68 32.53 39.05
C HIS A 245 -32.86 33.40 38.63
N LEU A 246 -32.90 33.84 37.37
CA LEU A 246 -34.00 34.65 36.84
C LEU A 246 -35.34 33.89 36.87
N GLN A 247 -35.32 32.58 36.60
CA GLN A 247 -36.51 31.75 36.73
C GLN A 247 -37.01 31.66 38.18
N GLU A 248 -36.09 31.54 39.14
CA GLU A 248 -36.42 31.53 40.58
C GLU A 248 -36.99 32.87 41.04
N GLU A 249 -36.36 33.99 40.66
CA GLU A 249 -36.86 35.34 40.96
C GLU A 249 -38.23 35.59 40.35
N LEU A 250 -38.44 35.19 39.09
CA LEU A 250 -39.72 35.31 38.42
C LEU A 250 -40.80 34.49 39.15
N ALA A 251 -40.50 33.25 39.55
CA ALA A 251 -41.42 32.41 40.31
C ALA A 251 -41.76 33.03 41.67
N ALA A 252 -40.77 33.59 42.37
CA ALA A 252 -40.97 34.28 43.64
C ALA A 252 -41.87 35.52 43.48
N GLN A 253 -41.66 36.32 42.43
CA GLN A 253 -42.52 37.46 42.09
C GLN A 253 -43.95 37.02 41.80
N TYR A 254 -44.15 35.98 40.98
CA TYR A 254 -45.49 35.44 40.72
C TYR A 254 -46.21 34.98 41.99
N LEU A 255 -45.49 34.35 42.92
CA LEU A 255 -46.05 33.94 44.20
C LEU A 255 -46.48 35.16 45.04
N GLN A 256 -45.63 36.20 45.12
CA GLN A 256 -45.97 37.45 45.82
C GLN A 256 -47.22 38.12 45.23
N TYR A 257 -47.32 38.24 43.90
CA TYR A 257 -48.50 38.80 43.25
C TYR A 257 -49.78 38.01 43.57
N ARG A 258 -49.68 36.67 43.62
CA ARG A 258 -50.80 35.81 43.99
C ARG A 258 -51.22 36.02 45.45
N ASP A 259 -50.26 36.03 46.37
CA ASP A 259 -50.51 36.23 47.79
C ASP A 259 -51.15 37.62 48.05
N GLU A 260 -50.67 38.66 47.36
CA GLU A 260 -51.31 39.99 47.40
C GLU A 260 -52.75 39.96 46.88
N CYS A 261 -52.99 39.28 45.75
CA CYS A 261 -54.34 39.16 45.19
C CYS A 261 -55.29 38.45 46.15
N ASP A 262 -54.82 37.37 46.79
CA ASP A 262 -55.62 36.61 47.75
C ASP A 262 -55.87 37.42 49.03
N ALA A 263 -54.89 38.20 49.51
CA ALA A 263 -55.08 39.16 50.60
C ALA A 263 -56.11 40.25 50.25
N ARG A 264 -56.06 40.81 49.02
CA ARG A 264 -57.05 41.80 48.54
C ARG A 264 -58.45 41.19 48.45
N LYS A 265 -58.60 39.96 47.94
CA LYS A 265 -59.90 39.26 47.90
C LYS A 265 -60.46 39.05 49.32
N LEU A 266 -59.62 38.64 50.27
CA LEU A 266 -60.03 38.48 51.67
C LEU A 266 -60.48 39.81 52.28
N LEU A 267 -59.75 40.90 52.01
CA LEU A 267 -60.14 42.25 52.45
C LEU A 267 -61.46 42.70 51.84
N ILE A 268 -61.66 42.53 50.53
CA ILE A 268 -62.92 42.86 49.85
C ILE A 268 -64.07 42.04 50.44
N ALA A 269 -63.90 40.72 50.60
CA ALA A 269 -64.93 39.89 51.22
C ALA A 269 -65.27 40.35 52.65
N LYS A 270 -64.26 40.76 53.42
CA LYS A 270 -64.46 41.34 54.76
C LYS A 270 -65.23 42.65 54.70
N ILE A 271 -64.86 43.57 53.81
CA ILE A 271 -65.55 44.85 53.60
C ILE A 271 -67.00 44.61 53.17
N SER A 272 -67.24 43.79 52.15
CA SER A 272 -68.58 43.44 51.69
C SER A 272 -69.42 42.85 52.83
N SER A 273 -68.87 41.94 53.65
CA SER A 273 -69.57 41.41 54.82
C SER A 273 -69.91 42.49 55.87
N MET A 274 -69.06 43.50 56.04
CA MET A 274 -69.33 44.64 56.92
C MET A 274 -70.39 45.59 56.34
N SER A 275 -70.36 45.85 55.03
CA SER A 275 -71.35 46.67 54.34
C SER A 275 -72.75 46.06 54.41
N TYR A 276 -72.90 44.74 54.22
CA TYR A 276 -74.20 44.06 54.43
C TYR A 276 -74.71 44.17 55.87
N ASN A 277 -73.83 44.30 56.88
CA ASN A 277 -74.24 44.56 58.26
C ASN A 277 -74.60 46.03 58.52
N THR A 278 -74.32 46.94 57.58
CA THR A 278 -74.55 48.40 57.72
C THR A 278 -75.73 48.89 56.87
N GLU A 279 -76.23 48.09 55.92
CA GLU A 279 -77.38 48.41 55.06
C GLU A 279 -78.77 48.29 55.75
N GLU A 280 -78.83 48.48 57.07
CA GLU A 280 -80.10 48.67 57.78
C GLU A 280 -80.54 50.15 57.92
N GLU A 281 -79.88 51.12 57.28
CA GLU A 281 -80.44 52.48 57.13
C GLU A 281 -80.16 53.13 55.75
N PRO A 282 -81.18 53.71 55.08
CA PRO A 282 -80.98 54.56 53.91
C PRO A 282 -81.23 56.04 54.25
N ASP A 283 -80.33 56.93 53.84
CA ASP A 283 -80.71 58.10 53.03
C ASP A 283 -79.49 58.92 52.59
N GLY A 284 -79.62 59.62 51.46
CA GLY A 284 -78.78 60.77 51.15
C GLY A 284 -78.18 60.84 49.75
N ASP A 285 -79.04 61.06 48.75
CA ASP A 285 -78.75 61.86 47.56
C ASP A 285 -78.05 63.18 47.92
N TYR A 286 -77.05 63.64 47.16
CA TYR A 286 -76.87 65.04 46.72
C TYR A 286 -75.72 65.12 45.70
N ASN A 287 -76.09 65.29 44.43
CA ASN A 287 -75.23 65.98 43.46
C ASN A 287 -75.11 67.45 43.88
N GLU A 288 -74.02 67.81 44.57
CA GLU A 288 -73.69 69.19 44.91
C GLU A 288 -72.48 69.65 44.10
N VAL A 289 -72.66 70.78 43.41
CA VAL A 289 -71.64 71.48 42.62
C VAL A 289 -70.47 71.82 43.54
N GLN A 290 -69.40 71.02 43.47
CA GLN A 290 -68.17 71.27 44.23
C GLN A 290 -67.49 72.53 43.71
N SER A 291 -67.71 73.64 44.40
CA SER A 291 -66.64 74.62 44.60
C SER A 291 -65.48 73.85 45.25
N GLU A 292 -64.49 73.44 44.47
CA GLU A 292 -63.32 72.71 44.98
C GLU A 292 -62.80 73.40 46.24
N ASP A 293 -62.87 72.69 47.37
CA ASP A 293 -62.40 73.17 48.66
C ASP A 293 -60.93 73.59 48.52
N PRO A 294 -60.52 74.79 48.96
CA PRO A 294 -59.11 75.21 48.92
C PRO A 294 -58.15 74.19 49.56
N VAL A 295 -58.63 73.27 50.40
CA VAL A 295 -57.87 72.11 50.90
C VAL A 295 -57.65 71.04 49.83
N THR A 296 -58.63 70.72 48.97
CA THR A 296 -58.48 69.73 47.89
C THR A 296 -57.49 70.21 46.84
N VAL A 297 -57.53 71.50 46.48
CA VAL A 297 -56.56 72.11 45.57
C VAL A 297 -55.15 72.09 46.16
N LYS A 298 -54.99 72.36 47.46
CA LYS A 298 -53.69 72.24 48.15
C LYS A 298 -53.18 70.80 48.19
N LEU A 299 -54.07 69.83 48.40
CA LEU A 299 -53.73 68.42 48.39
C LEU A 299 -53.32 67.97 46.98
N ALA A 300 -54.08 68.35 45.94
CA ALA A 300 -53.75 68.09 44.55
C ALA A 300 -52.40 68.71 44.16
N LEU A 301 -52.14 69.96 44.57
CA LEU A 301 -50.86 70.62 44.34
C LEU A 301 -49.70 69.91 45.06
N LYS A 302 -49.93 69.41 46.27
CA LYS A 302 -48.94 68.60 47.01
C LYS A 302 -48.67 67.28 46.28
N VAL A 303 -49.71 66.59 45.82
CA VAL A 303 -49.59 65.36 45.04
C VAL A 303 -48.84 65.61 43.73
N CYS A 304 -49.16 66.68 42.98
CA CYS A 304 -48.44 67.04 41.76
C CYS A 304 -46.96 67.37 42.02
N ARG A 305 -46.63 68.00 43.15
CA ARG A 305 -45.24 68.25 43.55
C ARG A 305 -44.52 66.95 43.86
N GLU A 306 -45.16 66.03 44.59
CA GLU A 306 -44.62 64.71 44.89
C GLU A 306 -44.42 63.90 43.59
N ASP A 307 -45.37 63.90 42.67
CA ASP A 307 -45.25 63.26 41.36
C ASP A 307 -44.12 63.84 40.53
N LEU A 308 -43.96 65.16 40.52
CA LEU A 308 -42.86 65.81 39.82
C LEU A 308 -41.51 65.40 40.44
N THR A 309 -41.41 65.32 41.77
CA THR A 309 -40.20 64.82 42.41
C THR A 309 -39.94 63.35 42.11
N ARG A 310 -40.98 62.50 42.07
CA ARG A 310 -40.86 61.09 41.68
C ARG A 310 -40.36 60.95 40.25
N ALA A 311 -40.96 61.67 39.30
CA ALA A 311 -40.57 61.67 37.90
C ALA A 311 -39.13 62.19 37.70
N GLN A 312 -38.73 63.23 38.44
CA GLN A 312 -37.37 63.75 38.38
C GLN A 312 -36.34 62.75 38.92
N VAL A 313 -36.67 62.05 40.02
CA VAL A 313 -35.82 60.99 40.57
C VAL A 313 -35.68 59.83 39.57
N GLU A 314 -36.78 59.42 38.94
CA GLU A 314 -36.76 58.35 37.93
C GLU A 314 -35.96 58.75 36.69
N LEU A 315 -36.12 59.99 36.22
CA LEU A 315 -35.32 60.53 35.12
C LEU A 315 -33.82 60.53 35.47
N ASN A 316 -33.47 60.93 36.68
CA ASN A 316 -32.08 60.90 37.15
C ASN A 316 -31.56 59.46 37.26
N ARG A 317 -32.39 58.51 37.70
CA ARG A 317 -32.07 57.08 37.75
C ARG A 317 -31.79 56.55 36.36
N LEU A 318 -32.69 56.78 35.40
CA LEU A 318 -32.51 56.38 34.01
C LEU A 318 -31.29 57.06 33.38
N HIS A 319 -31.02 58.32 33.69
CA HIS A 319 -29.83 59.01 33.18
C HIS A 319 -28.54 58.40 33.74
N ALA A 320 -28.52 57.99 35.00
CA ALA A 320 -27.38 57.29 35.60
C ALA A 320 -27.22 55.86 35.07
N GLU A 321 -28.32 55.14 34.87
CA GLU A 321 -28.32 53.76 34.37
C GLU A 321 -27.99 53.67 32.88
N TYR A 322 -28.47 54.62 32.07
CA TYR A 322 -28.37 54.60 30.59
C TYR A 322 -27.39 55.62 30.01
N GLY A 323 -26.89 56.58 30.80
CA GLY A 323 -26.00 57.64 30.33
C GLY A 323 -24.62 57.17 29.87
N GLU A 324 -24.14 56.02 30.36
CA GLU A 324 -22.81 55.46 30.05
C GLU A 324 -22.83 54.02 29.50
N VAL A 325 -23.95 53.56 28.94
CA VAL A 325 -24.06 52.12 28.59
C VAL A 325 -23.19 51.73 27.39
N VAL A 326 -22.76 52.68 26.54
CA VAL A 326 -21.58 52.52 25.65
C VAL A 326 -21.02 53.91 25.36
N PRO A 327 -19.80 54.26 25.81
CA PRO A 327 -19.14 55.49 25.38
C PRO A 327 -19.09 55.55 23.85
N HIS A 328 -19.40 56.70 23.24
CA HIS A 328 -19.45 56.84 21.78
C HIS A 328 -18.18 56.30 21.08
N ARG A 329 -17.03 56.46 21.73
CA ARG A 329 -15.73 55.92 21.32
C ARG A 329 -15.70 54.38 21.21
N ASP A 330 -16.32 53.66 22.14
CA ASP A 330 -16.34 52.20 22.11
C ASP A 330 -17.29 51.69 21.04
N TRP A 331 -18.38 52.41 20.77
CA TRP A 331 -19.25 52.15 19.63
C TRP A 331 -18.52 52.38 18.30
N GLU A 332 -17.80 53.49 18.13
CA GLU A 332 -17.00 53.77 16.93
C GLU A 332 -15.92 52.71 16.71
N ASN A 333 -15.24 52.28 17.77
CA ASN A 333 -14.26 51.20 17.71
C ASN A 333 -14.92 49.88 17.28
N LEU A 334 -16.09 49.55 17.84
CA LEU A 334 -16.81 48.33 17.51
C LEU A 334 -17.32 48.33 16.06
N ASP A 335 -17.84 49.47 15.60
CA ASP A 335 -18.27 49.68 14.21
C ASP A 335 -17.09 49.57 13.24
N HIS A 336 -15.92 50.11 13.59
CA HIS A 336 -14.70 49.96 12.80
C HIS A 336 -14.28 48.49 12.70
N MET A 337 -14.22 47.78 13.84
CA MET A 337 -13.88 46.35 13.87
C MET A 337 -14.89 45.51 13.08
N TYR A 338 -16.18 45.84 13.15
CA TYR A 338 -17.21 45.17 12.37
C TYR A 338 -17.00 45.36 10.87
N LYS A 339 -16.72 46.60 10.42
CA LYS A 339 -16.42 46.91 9.02
C LYS A 339 -15.16 46.21 8.53
N GLU A 340 -14.11 46.16 9.36
CA GLU A 340 -12.88 45.44 9.03
C GLU A 340 -13.13 43.94 8.90
N ASN A 341 -13.84 43.33 9.85
CA ASN A 341 -14.22 41.92 9.79
C ASN A 341 -15.09 41.60 8.56
N LEU A 342 -15.98 42.51 8.18
CA LEU A 342 -16.82 42.36 6.99
C LEU A 342 -15.96 42.33 5.71
N LEU A 343 -14.97 43.23 5.60
CA LEU A 343 -14.01 43.23 4.49
C LEU A 343 -13.18 41.94 4.47
N GLN A 344 -12.71 41.48 5.63
CA GLN A 344 -11.97 40.22 5.72
C GLN A 344 -12.81 39.03 5.26
N LEU A 345 -14.09 38.97 5.65
CA LEU A 345 -15.03 37.94 5.18
C LEU A 345 -15.22 37.98 3.66
N GLU A 346 -15.39 39.18 3.08
CA GLU A 346 -15.55 39.34 1.64
C GLU A 346 -14.28 38.90 0.87
N THR A 347 -13.09 39.26 1.35
CA THR A 347 -11.83 38.81 0.76
C THR A 347 -11.67 37.29 0.84
N LEU A 348 -11.95 36.69 1.99
CA LEU A 348 -11.86 35.24 2.16
C LEU A 348 -12.87 34.50 1.28
N GLN A 349 -14.07 35.08 1.10
CA GLN A 349 -15.08 34.54 0.20
C GLN A 349 -14.62 34.61 -1.27
N SER A 350 -13.98 35.72 -1.67
CA SER A 350 -13.39 35.88 -3.00
C SER A 350 -12.29 34.83 -3.25
N ASP A 351 -11.37 34.67 -2.29
CA ASP A 351 -10.27 33.70 -2.35
C ASP A 351 -10.78 32.26 -2.41
N PHE A 352 -11.82 31.94 -1.64
CA PHE A 352 -12.47 30.63 -1.69
C PHE A 352 -13.08 30.35 -3.06
N ASN A 353 -13.78 31.32 -3.64
CA ASN A 353 -14.37 31.19 -4.97
C ASN A 353 -13.29 31.02 -6.05
N GLN A 354 -12.19 31.75 -5.94
CA GLN A 354 -11.04 31.58 -6.83
C GLN A 354 -10.47 30.16 -6.70
N MET A 355 -10.17 29.70 -5.49
CA MET A 355 -9.62 28.36 -5.26
C MET A 355 -10.55 27.26 -5.78
N LYS A 356 -11.86 27.44 -5.62
CA LYS A 356 -12.86 26.54 -6.19
C LYS A 356 -12.78 26.51 -7.72
N SER A 357 -12.68 27.66 -8.38
CA SER A 357 -12.53 27.71 -9.84
C SER A 357 -11.24 27.05 -10.33
N GLU A 358 -10.13 27.23 -9.61
CA GLU A 358 -8.83 26.62 -9.94
C GLU A 358 -8.90 25.09 -9.80
N TYR A 359 -9.57 24.62 -8.75
CA TYR A 359 -9.84 23.21 -8.53
C TYR A 359 -10.70 22.59 -9.64
N ASP A 360 -11.76 23.28 -10.07
CA ASP A 360 -12.64 22.82 -11.16
C ASP A 360 -11.86 22.71 -12.48
N ILE A 361 -10.98 23.69 -12.77
CA ILE A 361 -10.07 23.63 -13.94
C ILE A 361 -9.13 22.44 -13.84
N LEU A 362 -8.49 22.22 -12.67
CA LEU A 362 -7.57 21.10 -12.47
C LEU A 362 -8.27 19.75 -12.60
N LEU A 363 -9.52 19.66 -12.15
CA LEU A 363 -10.34 18.46 -12.29
C LEU A 363 -10.62 18.14 -13.76
N ASP A 364 -10.91 19.15 -14.57
CA ASP A 364 -11.11 18.98 -16.00
C ASP A 364 -9.83 18.60 -16.74
N GLU A 365 -8.69 19.19 -16.37
CA GLU A 365 -7.38 18.75 -16.90
C GLU A 365 -7.06 17.30 -16.52
N HIS A 366 -7.33 16.90 -15.27
CA HIS A 366 -7.16 15.51 -14.84
C HIS A 366 -8.04 14.55 -15.64
N ARG A 367 -9.30 14.93 -15.95
CA ARG A 367 -10.20 14.14 -16.80
C ARG A 367 -9.62 13.99 -18.21
N LYS A 368 -9.10 15.07 -18.80
CA LYS A 368 -8.46 15.04 -20.14
C LYS A 368 -7.25 14.12 -20.16
N VAL A 369 -6.34 14.24 -19.18
CA VAL A 369 -5.15 13.39 -19.07
C VAL A 369 -5.53 11.93 -18.86
N SER A 370 -6.56 11.65 -18.05
CA SER A 370 -7.06 10.28 -17.86
C SER A 370 -7.59 9.69 -19.17
N LEU A 371 -8.36 10.46 -19.93
CA LEU A 371 -8.84 10.03 -21.24
C LEU A 371 -7.71 9.77 -22.23
N GLN A 372 -6.68 10.63 -22.25
CA GLN A 372 -5.48 10.45 -23.07
C GLN A 372 -4.73 9.17 -22.68
N LYS A 373 -4.57 8.90 -21.38
CA LYS A 373 -3.95 7.66 -20.88
C LYS A 373 -4.73 6.43 -21.36
N ASP A 374 -6.06 6.46 -21.26
CA ASP A 374 -6.91 5.33 -21.67
C ASP A 374 -6.90 5.14 -23.20
N ASN A 375 -6.78 6.22 -23.99
CA ASN A 375 -6.57 6.14 -25.43
C ASN A 375 -5.24 5.46 -25.76
N LEU A 376 -4.13 5.92 -25.15
CA LEU A 376 -2.80 5.36 -25.37
C LEU A 376 -2.70 3.89 -24.92
N GLN A 377 -3.39 3.54 -23.84
CA GLN A 377 -3.47 2.14 -23.40
C GLN A 377 -4.16 1.28 -24.46
N ARG A 378 -5.27 1.75 -25.03
CA ARG A 378 -5.95 1.03 -26.12
C ARG A 378 -5.06 0.90 -27.36
N GLU A 379 -4.33 1.94 -27.74
CA GLU A 379 -3.37 1.88 -28.85
C GLU A 379 -2.24 0.86 -28.58
N LEU A 380 -1.74 0.83 -27.35
CA LEU A 380 -0.73 -0.14 -26.92
C LEU A 380 -1.26 -1.57 -26.99
N ASP A 381 -2.48 -1.80 -26.51
CA ASP A 381 -3.12 -3.13 -26.53
C ASP A 381 -3.27 -3.61 -27.99
N VAL A 382 -3.74 -2.75 -28.89
CA VAL A 382 -3.83 -3.05 -30.35
C VAL A 382 -2.46 -3.37 -30.93
N PHE A 383 -1.41 -2.61 -30.57
CA PHE A 383 -0.06 -2.86 -31.06
C PHE A 383 0.52 -4.18 -30.54
N GLN A 384 0.25 -4.52 -29.27
CA GLN A 384 0.66 -5.79 -28.68
C GLN A 384 -0.02 -6.98 -29.35
N GLU A 385 -1.32 -6.87 -29.63
CA GLU A 385 -2.08 -7.88 -30.37
C GLU A 385 -1.56 -8.06 -31.81
N ALA A 386 -1.22 -6.96 -32.50
CA ALA A 386 -0.70 -7.01 -33.86
C ALA A 386 0.75 -7.54 -33.94
N SER A 387 1.59 -7.23 -32.93
CA SER A 387 3.03 -7.59 -32.93
C SER A 387 3.31 -9.01 -32.42
N THR A 388 2.37 -9.60 -31.67
CA THR A 388 2.47 -10.97 -31.19
C THR A 388 1.21 -11.73 -31.60
N PRO A 389 1.16 -12.33 -32.82
CA PRO A 389 0.03 -13.15 -33.21
C PRO A 389 -0.12 -14.27 -32.17
N ARG A 390 -1.15 -14.16 -31.35
CA ARG A 390 -1.39 -15.06 -30.23
C ARG A 390 -1.68 -16.45 -30.84
N PRO A 391 -0.97 -17.51 -30.41
CA PRO A 391 -1.19 -18.83 -30.98
C PRO A 391 -2.66 -19.23 -30.86
N HIS A 392 -3.20 -19.92 -31.88
CA HIS A 392 -4.53 -20.51 -31.82
C HIS A 392 -4.51 -21.68 -30.83
N TRP A 393 -4.61 -21.36 -29.54
CA TRP A 393 -4.54 -22.32 -28.43
C TRP A 393 -5.53 -23.47 -28.57
N GLU A 394 -6.67 -23.26 -29.23
CA GLU A 394 -7.66 -24.29 -29.53
C GLU A 394 -7.09 -25.48 -30.33
N GLN A 395 -6.05 -25.27 -31.14
CA GLN A 395 -5.38 -26.35 -31.89
C GLN A 395 -4.57 -27.29 -30.99
N CYS A 396 -4.21 -26.84 -29.79
CA CYS A 396 -3.43 -27.64 -28.85
C CYS A 396 -4.31 -28.54 -27.96
N ALA A 397 -5.64 -28.46 -28.08
CA ALA A 397 -6.61 -29.26 -27.31
C ALA A 397 -6.39 -30.77 -27.43
N ASP A 398 -5.98 -31.23 -28.60
CA ASP A 398 -5.75 -32.66 -28.88
C ASP A 398 -4.49 -33.19 -28.17
N VAL A 399 -3.52 -32.31 -27.86
CA VAL A 399 -2.24 -32.70 -27.23
C VAL A 399 -2.39 -32.93 -25.73
N LEU A 400 -3.31 -32.23 -25.06
CA LEU A 400 -3.49 -32.33 -23.59
C LEU A 400 -4.65 -33.24 -23.16
N GLY A 401 -5.13 -34.11 -24.05
CA GLY A 401 -6.13 -35.14 -23.71
C GLY A 401 -7.59 -34.72 -23.90
N GLY A 402 -7.85 -33.76 -24.80
CA GLY A 402 -9.21 -33.43 -25.27
C GLY A 402 -9.75 -32.09 -24.77
N ARG A 403 -10.88 -31.67 -25.36
CA ARG A 403 -11.46 -30.32 -25.23
C ARG A 403 -11.98 -29.98 -23.82
N GLU A 404 -12.40 -30.97 -23.03
CA GLU A 404 -12.94 -30.75 -21.67
C GLU A 404 -11.82 -30.42 -20.67
N ARG A 405 -10.78 -31.25 -20.59
CA ARG A 405 -9.58 -30.98 -19.79
C ARG A 405 -8.87 -29.69 -20.24
N TRP A 406 -8.92 -29.39 -21.54
CA TRP A 406 -8.40 -28.15 -22.10
C TRP A 406 -9.09 -26.91 -21.53
N SER A 407 -10.43 -26.89 -21.49
CA SER A 407 -11.21 -25.76 -20.97
C SER A 407 -10.95 -25.54 -19.48
N GLU A 408 -10.96 -26.61 -18.67
CA GLU A 408 -10.75 -26.52 -17.21
C GLU A 408 -9.40 -25.92 -16.81
N ILE A 409 -8.34 -26.24 -17.55
CA ILE A 409 -6.98 -25.82 -17.21
C ILE A 409 -6.66 -24.41 -17.76
N PHE A 410 -7.27 -24.02 -18.88
CA PHE A 410 -6.90 -22.79 -19.61
C PHE A 410 -7.91 -21.64 -19.43
N GLU A 411 -9.10 -21.88 -18.89
CA GLU A 411 -10.11 -20.84 -18.62
C GLU A 411 -9.59 -19.84 -17.58
N GLY A 412 -9.68 -18.54 -17.89
CA GLY A 412 -9.15 -17.46 -17.03
C GLY A 412 -7.62 -17.29 -17.00
N GLN A 413 -6.85 -18.17 -17.66
CA GLN A 413 -5.38 -18.11 -17.64
C GLN A 413 -4.78 -17.18 -18.72
N SER A 414 -3.67 -16.50 -18.38
CA SER A 414 -2.91 -15.70 -19.35
C SER A 414 -2.17 -16.58 -20.37
N SER A 415 -1.91 -16.07 -21.59
CA SER A 415 -1.19 -16.81 -22.64
C SER A 415 0.18 -17.35 -22.19
N LYS A 416 0.87 -16.62 -21.32
CA LYS A 416 2.14 -17.08 -20.73
C LYS A 416 1.92 -18.29 -19.83
N LYS A 417 0.90 -18.23 -18.96
CA LYS A 417 0.61 -19.33 -18.03
C LYS A 417 0.14 -20.59 -18.76
N ARG A 418 -0.65 -20.40 -19.81
CA ARG A 418 -1.06 -21.44 -20.76
C ARG A 418 0.13 -22.16 -21.39
N LEU A 419 1.15 -21.41 -21.82
CA LEU A 419 2.39 -21.98 -22.37
C LEU A 419 3.19 -22.78 -21.33
N GLU A 420 3.33 -22.26 -20.10
CA GLU A 420 4.02 -22.95 -19.01
C GLU A 420 3.39 -24.31 -18.70
N VAL A 421 2.07 -24.37 -18.58
CA VAL A 421 1.33 -25.61 -18.32
C VAL A 421 1.49 -26.61 -19.47
N LEU A 422 1.47 -26.14 -20.71
CA LEU A 422 1.70 -26.99 -21.88
C LEU A 422 3.13 -27.57 -21.89
N LEU A 423 4.15 -26.79 -21.51
CA LEU A 423 5.53 -27.27 -21.40
C LEU A 423 5.69 -28.29 -20.26
N GLU A 424 5.01 -28.09 -19.14
CA GLU A 424 5.02 -29.00 -18.00
C GLU A 424 4.37 -30.34 -18.33
N GLU A 425 3.25 -30.33 -19.05
CA GLU A 425 2.58 -31.54 -19.53
C GLU A 425 3.38 -32.26 -20.62
N LEU A 426 3.99 -31.55 -21.57
CA LEU A 426 4.87 -32.17 -22.58
C LEU A 426 6.08 -32.86 -21.93
N ASN A 427 6.66 -32.24 -20.90
CA ASN A 427 7.75 -32.85 -20.12
C ASN A 427 7.25 -34.07 -19.31
N SER A 428 6.02 -34.03 -18.82
CA SER A 428 5.40 -35.15 -18.09
C SER A 428 5.02 -36.32 -19.00
N MET A 429 4.58 -36.06 -20.24
CA MET A 429 4.31 -37.09 -21.25
C MET A 429 5.58 -37.80 -21.74
N GLY A 430 6.75 -37.16 -21.62
CA GLY A 430 8.03 -37.72 -22.06
C GLY A 430 8.62 -38.81 -21.15
N MET A 431 8.16 -38.95 -19.89
CA MET A 431 8.87 -39.74 -18.88
C MET A 431 8.13 -40.94 -18.26
N GLU A 432 6.85 -41.18 -18.54
CA GLU A 432 6.18 -42.41 -18.05
C GLU A 432 5.33 -43.09 -19.13
N GLN A 433 5.99 -43.70 -20.12
CA GLN A 433 5.36 -44.76 -20.90
C GLN A 433 5.28 -46.02 -20.03
N LYS A 434 4.19 -46.16 -19.26
CA LYS A 434 3.97 -47.27 -18.32
C LYS A 434 4.24 -48.62 -18.99
N ASP A 435 5.26 -49.32 -18.49
CA ASP A 435 5.66 -50.67 -18.94
C ASP A 435 4.62 -51.74 -18.63
N PHE A 436 3.63 -51.42 -17.78
CA PHE A 436 2.60 -52.34 -17.32
C PHE A 436 1.23 -51.68 -17.27
N PHE A 437 0.20 -52.41 -17.69
CA PHE A 437 -1.21 -52.04 -17.57
C PHE A 437 -1.85 -52.77 -16.38
N PRO A 438 -2.70 -52.10 -15.58
CA PRO A 438 -3.54 -52.80 -14.60
C PRO A 438 -4.62 -53.62 -15.33
N GLY A 439 -4.78 -54.90 -14.96
CA GLY A 439 -5.83 -55.78 -15.46
C GLY A 439 -7.23 -55.31 -15.03
N MET A 440 -8.24 -55.58 -15.86
CA MET A 440 -9.61 -55.07 -15.67
C MET A 440 -10.46 -55.88 -14.65
N GLY A 441 -9.87 -56.90 -14.02
CA GLY A 441 -10.53 -57.72 -13.00
C GLY A 441 -11.41 -58.83 -13.56
N THR A 442 -11.91 -59.71 -12.68
CA THR A 442 -12.60 -60.97 -13.04
C THR A 442 -14.14 -60.86 -12.99
N SER A 443 -14.67 -59.63 -12.94
CA SER A 443 -16.11 -59.41 -12.80
C SER A 443 -16.90 -59.84 -14.04
N SER A 444 -18.20 -60.15 -13.87
CA SER A 444 -19.10 -60.54 -14.96
C SER A 444 -19.27 -59.44 -16.03
N ASN A 445 -18.96 -58.19 -15.69
CA ASN A 445 -19.04 -57.02 -16.57
C ASN A 445 -17.84 -56.87 -17.52
N VAL A 446 -16.76 -57.65 -17.31
CA VAL A 446 -15.60 -57.65 -18.21
C VAL A 446 -15.75 -58.79 -19.22
N PRO A 447 -15.50 -58.57 -20.53
CA PRO A 447 -15.54 -59.62 -21.52
C PRO A 447 -14.64 -60.79 -21.14
N ILE A 448 -15.09 -62.03 -21.36
CA ILE A 448 -14.45 -63.25 -20.84
C ILE A 448 -12.95 -63.32 -21.21
N TYR A 449 -12.58 -62.86 -22.40
CA TYR A 449 -11.22 -62.85 -22.94
C TYR A 449 -10.33 -61.69 -22.41
N LEU A 450 -10.86 -60.78 -21.60
CA LEU A 450 -10.14 -59.67 -20.96
C LEU A 450 -10.13 -59.76 -19.43
N ARG A 451 -10.73 -60.82 -18.86
CA ARG A 451 -10.73 -61.06 -17.41
C ARG A 451 -9.35 -61.51 -16.97
N TYR A 452 -8.60 -60.58 -16.37
CA TYR A 452 -7.31 -60.85 -15.77
C TYR A 452 -7.12 -59.93 -14.56
N GLU A 453 -6.61 -60.49 -13.48
CA GLU A 453 -6.33 -59.78 -12.24
C GLU A 453 -4.80 -59.74 -12.04
N GLY A 454 -4.21 -58.55 -12.10
CA GLY A 454 -2.76 -58.35 -12.03
C GLY A 454 -2.24 -57.34 -13.06
N GLN A 455 -0.93 -57.17 -13.13
CA GLN A 455 -0.29 -56.27 -14.09
C GLN A 455 0.05 -57.00 -15.40
N LEU A 456 -0.36 -56.43 -16.53
CA LEU A 456 -0.07 -56.91 -17.88
C LEU A 456 1.10 -56.13 -18.46
N LYS A 457 2.17 -56.82 -18.87
CA LYS A 457 3.30 -56.16 -19.52
C LYS A 457 2.86 -55.55 -20.85
N ASN A 458 3.14 -54.26 -21.03
CA ASN A 458 2.92 -53.60 -22.30
C ASN A 458 3.97 -54.09 -23.31
N LEU A 459 3.56 -54.97 -24.22
CA LEU A 459 4.42 -55.52 -25.28
C LEU A 459 4.71 -54.52 -26.40
N ARG A 460 4.12 -53.31 -26.35
CA ARG A 460 4.34 -52.21 -27.30
C ARG A 460 4.21 -52.64 -28.76
N LEU A 461 3.26 -53.54 -29.03
CA LEU A 461 3.03 -54.07 -30.37
C LEU A 461 2.48 -52.97 -31.26
N ASN A 462 3.16 -52.68 -32.36
CA ASN A 462 2.66 -51.73 -33.34
C ASN A 462 1.50 -52.37 -34.11
N LYS A 463 0.66 -51.55 -34.75
CA LYS A 463 -0.50 -52.02 -35.54
C LYS A 463 -0.13 -53.12 -36.53
N ALA A 464 1.04 -53.02 -37.17
CA ALA A 464 1.56 -54.03 -38.08
C ALA A 464 1.84 -55.38 -37.39
N ASP A 465 2.41 -55.35 -36.18
CA ASP A 465 2.72 -56.54 -35.41
C ASP A 465 1.45 -57.22 -34.86
N VAL A 466 0.49 -56.43 -34.38
CA VAL A 466 -0.83 -56.93 -33.96
C VAL A 466 -1.55 -57.60 -35.12
N VAL A 467 -1.57 -56.98 -36.30
CA VAL A 467 -2.19 -57.56 -37.50
C VAL A 467 -1.47 -58.84 -37.92
N ARG A 468 -0.14 -58.92 -37.79
CA ARG A 468 0.62 -60.14 -38.08
C ARG A 468 0.24 -61.27 -37.13
N ILE A 469 0.24 -61.01 -35.82
CA ILE A 469 -0.13 -61.99 -34.79
C ILE A 469 -1.57 -62.48 -35.01
N ILE A 470 -2.51 -61.58 -35.29
CA ILE A 470 -3.90 -61.97 -35.59
C ILE A 470 -3.95 -62.88 -36.82
N LYS A 471 -3.23 -62.55 -37.90
CA LYS A 471 -3.17 -63.40 -39.10
C LYS A 471 -2.52 -64.76 -38.82
N ASP A 472 -1.51 -64.81 -37.97
CA ASP A 472 -0.87 -66.05 -37.54
C ASP A 472 -1.86 -66.94 -36.76
N ILE A 473 -2.57 -66.37 -35.78
CA ILE A 473 -3.60 -67.08 -35.01
C ILE A 473 -4.70 -67.61 -35.94
N TRP A 474 -5.17 -66.81 -36.90
CA TRP A 474 -6.20 -67.24 -37.86
C TRP A 474 -5.71 -68.31 -38.83
N ARG A 475 -4.44 -68.26 -39.26
CA ARG A 475 -3.83 -69.32 -40.07
C ARG A 475 -3.73 -70.63 -39.31
N GLU A 476 -3.28 -70.57 -38.05
CA GLU A 476 -3.15 -71.75 -37.21
C GLU A 476 -4.52 -72.35 -36.87
N LYS A 477 -5.53 -71.51 -36.61
CA LYS A 477 -6.92 -71.95 -36.50
C LYS A 477 -7.43 -72.64 -37.77
N ALA A 478 -7.18 -72.08 -38.95
CA ALA A 478 -7.60 -72.69 -40.21
C ALA A 478 -6.93 -74.05 -40.46
N PHE A 479 -5.65 -74.19 -40.11
CA PHE A 479 -4.93 -75.46 -40.21
C PHE A 479 -5.47 -76.51 -39.22
N GLU A 480 -5.83 -76.10 -38.00
CA GLU A 480 -6.35 -77.02 -37.00
C GLU A 480 -7.81 -77.42 -37.28
N ASP A 481 -8.61 -76.52 -37.86
CA ASP A 481 -9.94 -76.84 -38.37
C ASP A 481 -9.85 -77.83 -39.56
N GLU A 482 -8.85 -77.72 -40.45
CA GLU A 482 -8.57 -78.72 -41.49
C GLU A 482 -8.18 -80.09 -40.92
N LYS A 483 -7.35 -80.14 -39.86
CA LYS A 483 -7.05 -81.41 -39.17
C LYS A 483 -8.26 -82.06 -38.51
N VAL A 484 -9.17 -81.25 -37.95
CA VAL A 484 -10.42 -81.73 -37.33
C VAL A 484 -11.36 -82.31 -38.40
N VAL A 485 -11.35 -81.78 -39.62
CA VAL A 485 -12.07 -82.34 -40.78
C VAL A 485 -11.49 -83.68 -41.24
N CYS A 486 -10.17 -83.89 -41.16
CA CYS A 486 -9.55 -85.18 -41.47
C CYS A 486 -9.73 -86.24 -40.37
N ASN A 487 -9.97 -85.84 -39.11
CA ASN A 487 -10.21 -86.72 -37.97
C ASN A 487 -11.69 -86.71 -37.50
N GLY A 488 -12.63 -86.76 -38.44
CA GLY A 488 -13.97 -87.33 -38.22
C GLY A 488 -14.81 -86.85 -37.03
N LYS A 489 -14.59 -85.64 -36.48
CA LYS A 489 -15.43 -85.05 -35.44
C LYS A 489 -15.64 -83.57 -35.72
N MET A 490 -16.76 -83.24 -36.36
CA MET A 490 -17.28 -81.87 -36.39
C MET A 490 -17.64 -81.41 -34.98
N PRO A 491 -17.35 -80.15 -34.62
CA PRO A 491 -18.26 -79.37 -33.81
C PRO A 491 -18.77 -78.18 -34.61
N THR A 492 -20.07 -78.24 -34.87
CA THR A 492 -20.94 -77.10 -35.13
C THR A 492 -20.77 -76.02 -34.06
N THR A 493 -20.41 -74.80 -34.45
CA THR A 493 -21.22 -73.56 -34.30
C THR A 493 -20.35 -72.31 -34.48
N PHE A 494 -20.97 -71.26 -35.03
CA PHE A 494 -20.44 -69.90 -35.28
C PHE A 494 -19.75 -69.63 -36.62
N TYR A 495 -20.48 -69.90 -37.71
CA TYR A 495 -20.45 -68.99 -38.87
C TYR A 495 -21.57 -67.96 -38.71
N SER A 496 -21.21 -66.68 -38.64
CA SER A 496 -22.07 -65.57 -39.04
C SER A 496 -21.20 -64.50 -39.68
N PRO A 497 -21.25 -64.35 -41.02
CA PRO A 497 -20.50 -63.33 -41.73
C PRO A 497 -21.30 -62.03 -41.76
N ILE A 498 -20.89 -61.02 -40.99
CA ILE A 498 -21.34 -59.65 -41.26
C ILE A 498 -20.39 -59.07 -42.32
N LEU A 499 -20.86 -59.23 -43.55
CA LEU A 499 -20.37 -58.63 -44.77
C LEU A 499 -20.25 -57.10 -44.66
N GLY A 500 -19.26 -56.60 -45.41
CA GLY A 500 -18.84 -55.22 -45.45
C GLY A 500 -19.94 -54.19 -45.73
N LYS A 501 -19.77 -53.05 -45.07
CA LYS A 501 -20.04 -51.73 -45.65
C LYS A 501 -18.76 -50.88 -45.51
N LYS A 502 -18.07 -50.69 -46.63
CA LYS A 502 -17.44 -49.40 -47.01
C LYS A 502 -18.43 -48.82 -48.03
N ILE A 503 -18.83 -47.56 -48.03
CA ILE A 503 -18.15 -46.28 -47.80
C ILE A 503 -19.04 -45.39 -46.94
#